data_AF-A0A3G8X309-F1
#
_entry.id   AF-A0A3G8X309-F1
#
_cell.length_a   1.000
_cell.length_b   1.000
_cell.length_c   1.000
_cell.angle_alpha   90.00
_cell.angle_beta   90.00
_cell.angle_gamma   90.00
#
_symmetry.space_group_name_H-M   'P 1'
#
loop_
_entity.id
_entity.type
_entity.pdbx_description
1 polymer ?
#
loop_
_entity_poly.entity_id
_entity_poly.type
_entity_poly.pdbx_seq_one_letter_code
_entity_poly.pdbx_strand_id
1 'polypeptide(L)'
;MKRIVWGFVLAILAFGCKPKVPEGIIDRERMEGILFDIHLVDGYLSSIYVQDSARKVGAAYYNGIYKKYDTDSAHYAKSLIYYNHNPEVLKEMYTAISGKIEKQKTGLKKADSLWQKKTFRADSLKIIKIFKADSLALVKKSKTDSVSKAKTTTQIKKKRAKADSLINIKRSNVNLTTASPTLVQ
;
A
#
# COMPACT_ATOMS: atom_id res chain seq x y z
N MET A 1 -27.97 -28.02 32.47
CA MET A 1 -26.62 -28.06 31.84
C MET A 1 -26.53 -28.94 30.60
N LYS A 2 -27.09 -30.16 30.57
CA LYS A 2 -27.00 -31.09 29.41
C LYS A 2 -27.58 -30.56 28.08
N ARG A 3 -28.64 -29.73 28.13
CA ARG A 3 -29.28 -29.13 26.94
C ARG A 3 -28.42 -28.05 26.26
N ILE A 4 -27.63 -27.31 27.04
CA ILE A 4 -26.71 -26.29 26.52
C ILE A 4 -25.49 -26.98 25.88
N VAL A 5 -25.01 -28.08 26.48
CA VAL A 5 -23.94 -28.91 25.92
C VAL A 5 -24.35 -29.49 24.57
N TRP A 6 -25.57 -30.00 24.42
CA TRP A 6 -26.08 -30.49 23.13
C TRP A 6 -26.21 -29.39 22.09
N GLY A 7 -26.63 -28.18 22.49
CA GLY A 7 -26.63 -27.01 21.59
C GLY A 7 -25.24 -26.62 21.12
N PHE A 8 -24.24 -26.67 22.01
CA PHE A 8 -22.83 -26.38 21.67
C PHE A 8 -22.23 -27.45 20.74
N VAL A 9 -22.53 -28.73 20.97
CA VAL A 9 -22.09 -29.85 20.12
C VAL A 9 -22.71 -29.75 18.71
N LEU A 10 -24.01 -29.44 18.62
CA LEU A 10 -24.68 -29.19 17.34
C LEU A 10 -24.11 -27.97 16.60
N ALA A 11 -23.75 -26.91 17.32
CA ALA A 11 -23.10 -25.74 16.72
C ALA A 11 -21.71 -26.09 16.16
N ILE A 12 -20.88 -26.85 16.88
CA ILE A 12 -19.56 -27.29 16.41
C ILE A 12 -19.68 -28.20 15.17
N LEU A 13 -20.67 -29.10 15.15
CA LEU A 13 -20.94 -29.98 14.00
C LEU A 13 -21.41 -29.20 12.76
N ALA A 14 -22.18 -28.12 12.94
CA ALA A 14 -22.66 -27.28 11.83
C ALA A 14 -21.53 -26.45 11.17
N PHE A 15 -20.49 -26.07 11.91
CA PHE A 15 -19.31 -25.38 11.36
C PHE A 15 -18.27 -26.32 10.72
N GLY A 16 -18.44 -27.65 10.81
CA GLY A 16 -17.46 -28.64 10.38
C GLY A 16 -17.55 -29.11 8.93
N CYS A 17 -18.59 -28.72 8.17
CA CYS A 17 -18.78 -29.19 6.80
C CYS A 17 -17.95 -28.35 5.80
N LYS A 18 -16.62 -28.43 5.90
CA LYS A 18 -15.73 -27.96 4.82
C LYS A 18 -15.63 -29.06 3.76
N PRO A 19 -15.63 -28.74 2.45
CA PRO A 19 -15.37 -29.74 1.41
C PRO A 19 -14.02 -30.40 1.72
N LYS A 20 -14.07 -31.71 1.99
CA LYS A 20 -12.89 -32.48 2.37
C LYS A 20 -11.97 -32.58 1.16
N VAL A 21 -10.78 -31.99 1.27
CA VAL A 21 -9.68 -32.26 0.34
C VAL A 21 -9.13 -33.66 0.60
N PRO A 22 -8.58 -34.36 -0.41
CA PRO A 22 -7.90 -35.63 -0.19
C PRO A 22 -6.77 -35.51 0.83
N GLU A 23 -6.43 -36.62 1.49
CA GLU A 23 -5.34 -36.64 2.46
C GLU A 23 -4.00 -36.27 1.81
N GLY A 24 -3.19 -35.48 2.54
CA GLY A 24 -1.91 -34.98 2.05
C GLY A 24 -2.02 -33.95 0.93
N ILE A 25 -3.14 -33.23 0.86
CA ILE A 25 -3.34 -31.99 0.10
C ILE A 25 -3.54 -30.85 1.10
N ILE A 26 -2.85 -29.74 0.89
CA ILE A 26 -3.03 -28.51 1.68
C ILE A 26 -4.49 -28.06 1.53
N ASP A 27 -5.16 -27.78 2.64
CA ASP A 27 -6.53 -27.30 2.62
C ASP A 27 -6.68 -25.97 1.88
N ARG A 28 -7.89 -25.68 1.41
CA ARG A 28 -8.17 -24.53 0.56
C ARG A 28 -7.76 -23.20 1.20
N GLU A 29 -8.09 -22.99 2.47
CA GLU A 29 -7.85 -21.71 3.15
C GLU A 29 -6.35 -21.46 3.31
N ARG A 30 -5.60 -22.50 3.68
CA ARG A 30 -4.15 -22.45 3.79
C ARG A 30 -3.48 -22.29 2.42
N MET A 31 -3.94 -23.00 1.39
CA MET A 31 -3.43 -22.86 0.03
C MET A 31 -3.68 -21.46 -0.53
N GLU A 32 -4.84 -20.87 -0.28
CA GLU A 32 -5.14 -19.48 -0.64
C GLU A 32 -4.16 -18.50 0.01
N GLY A 33 -3.82 -18.71 1.29
CA GLY A 33 -2.81 -17.93 2.00
C GLY A 33 -1.40 -18.07 1.40
N ILE A 34 -0.99 -19.30 1.08
CA ILE A 34 0.30 -19.59 0.45
C ILE A 34 0.38 -18.90 -0.92
N LEU A 35 -0.64 -19.07 -1.77
CA LEU A 35 -0.69 -18.44 -3.10
C LEU A 35 -0.68 -16.92 -3.00
N PHE A 36 -1.42 -16.34 -2.05
CA PHE A 36 -1.39 -14.90 -1.81
C PHE A 36 0.04 -14.40 -1.52
N ASP A 37 0.75 -15.03 -0.59
CA ASP A 37 2.10 -14.61 -0.22
C ASP A 37 3.12 -14.87 -1.35
N ILE A 38 2.98 -15.98 -2.09
CA ILE A 38 3.82 -16.28 -3.26
C ILE A 38 3.63 -15.20 -4.32
N HIS A 39 2.39 -14.86 -4.68
CA HIS A 39 2.12 -13.83 -5.70
C HIS A 39 2.60 -12.44 -5.28
N LEU A 40 2.55 -12.12 -3.98
CA LEU A 40 3.12 -10.88 -3.46
C LEU A 40 4.64 -10.85 -3.63
N VAL A 41 5.31 -11.96 -3.32
CA VAL A 41 6.75 -12.11 -3.53
C VAL A 41 7.10 -12.09 -5.00
N ASP A 42 6.34 -12.74 -5.87
CA ASP A 42 6.56 -12.73 -7.32
C ASP A 42 6.46 -11.30 -7.88
N GLY A 43 5.49 -10.52 -7.39
CA GLY A 43 5.39 -9.09 -7.69
C GLY A 43 6.64 -8.31 -7.27
N TYR A 44 7.19 -8.58 -6.09
CA TYR A 44 8.45 -7.98 -5.65
C TYR A 44 9.64 -8.44 -6.50
N LEU A 45 9.78 -9.74 -6.76
CA LEU A 45 10.87 -10.31 -7.53
C LEU A 45 10.87 -9.79 -8.98
N SER A 46 9.69 -9.49 -9.54
CA SER A 46 9.57 -8.89 -10.88
C SER A 46 10.25 -7.52 -11.00
N SER A 47 10.49 -6.83 -9.87
CA SER A 47 11.24 -5.57 -9.84
C SER A 47 12.77 -5.74 -9.87
N ILE A 48 13.28 -6.97 -9.69
CA ILE A 48 14.71 -7.26 -9.67
C ILE A 48 15.16 -7.58 -11.10
N TYR A 49 15.93 -6.67 -11.69
CA TYR A 49 16.39 -6.80 -13.08
C TYR A 49 17.31 -8.01 -13.32
N VAL A 50 18.20 -8.32 -12.37
CA VAL A 50 19.16 -9.43 -12.51
C VAL A 50 18.50 -10.74 -12.11
N GLN A 51 18.31 -11.62 -13.08
CA GLN A 51 17.53 -12.86 -12.90
C GLN A 51 18.12 -13.79 -11.83
N ASP A 52 19.44 -13.94 -11.76
CA ASP A 52 20.08 -14.81 -10.75
C ASP A 52 19.93 -14.25 -9.33
N SER A 53 19.98 -12.93 -9.20
CA SER A 53 19.65 -12.25 -7.94
C SER A 53 18.19 -12.50 -7.57
N ALA A 54 17.26 -12.36 -8.53
CA ALA A 54 15.84 -12.62 -8.30
C ALA A 54 15.60 -14.08 -7.85
N ARG A 55 16.25 -15.06 -8.49
CA ARG A 55 16.17 -16.48 -8.10
C ARG A 55 16.68 -16.73 -6.69
N LYS A 56 17.87 -16.20 -6.35
CA LYS A 56 18.47 -16.38 -5.01
C LYS A 56 17.59 -15.78 -3.91
N VAL A 57 17.07 -14.57 -4.16
CA VAL A 57 16.18 -13.88 -3.23
C VAL A 57 14.84 -14.61 -3.12
N GLY A 58 14.26 -15.03 -4.25
CA GLY A 58 12.99 -15.76 -4.30
C GLY A 58 13.04 -17.07 -3.52
N ALA A 59 14.11 -17.86 -3.66
CA ALA A 59 14.28 -19.10 -2.92
C ALA A 59 14.20 -18.89 -1.39
N ALA A 60 14.80 -17.81 -0.87
CA ALA A 60 14.73 -17.49 0.55
C ALA A 60 13.30 -17.13 0.99
N TYR A 61 12.59 -16.34 0.17
CA TYR A 61 11.20 -15.97 0.45
C TYR A 61 10.26 -17.19 0.40
N TYR A 62 10.31 -18.01 -0.65
CA TYR A 62 9.45 -19.19 -0.77
C TYR A 62 9.67 -20.15 0.40
N ASN A 63 10.92 -20.37 0.82
CA ASN A 63 11.22 -21.17 2.01
C ASN A 63 10.61 -20.56 3.28
N GLY A 64 10.62 -19.23 3.43
CA GLY A 64 9.96 -18.53 4.53
C GLY A 64 8.44 -18.71 4.51
N ILE A 65 7.81 -18.65 3.34
CA ILE A 65 6.37 -18.88 3.16
C ILE A 65 6.01 -20.31 3.53
N TYR A 66 6.77 -21.30 3.04
CA TYR A 66 6.52 -22.70 3.37
C TYR A 66 6.58 -22.94 4.88
N LYS A 67 7.59 -22.38 5.57
CA LYS A 67 7.68 -22.42 7.04
C LYS A 67 6.51 -21.73 7.73
N LYS A 68 6.10 -20.53 7.27
CA LYS A 68 4.96 -19.78 7.83
C LYS A 68 3.67 -20.60 7.83
N TYR A 69 3.47 -21.39 6.77
CA TYR A 69 2.31 -22.25 6.63
C TYR A 69 2.62 -23.71 6.96
N ASP A 70 3.66 -24.05 7.72
CA ASP A 70 3.97 -25.42 8.15
C ASP A 70 3.97 -26.47 7.02
N THR A 71 4.51 -26.10 5.87
CA THR A 71 4.58 -26.95 4.66
C THR A 71 6.00 -26.95 4.10
N ASP A 72 6.22 -27.72 3.04
CA ASP A 72 7.41 -27.69 2.20
C ASP A 72 7.05 -27.50 0.72
N SER A 73 8.07 -27.41 -0.14
CA SER A 73 7.93 -27.25 -1.58
C SER A 73 7.25 -28.45 -2.25
N ALA A 74 7.47 -29.67 -1.77
CA ALA A 74 6.92 -30.88 -2.35
C ALA A 74 5.42 -31.02 -2.05
N HIS A 75 5.03 -30.79 -0.80
CA HIS A 75 3.63 -30.76 -0.38
C HIS A 75 2.85 -29.62 -1.06
N TYR A 76 3.47 -28.45 -1.20
CA TYR A 76 2.90 -27.34 -1.99
C TYR A 76 2.71 -27.74 -3.46
N ALA A 77 3.74 -28.25 -4.12
CA ALA A 77 3.68 -28.64 -5.53
C ALA A 77 2.61 -29.71 -5.78
N LYS A 78 2.55 -30.75 -4.93
CA LYS A 78 1.52 -31.80 -4.98
C LYS A 78 0.11 -31.20 -4.86
N SER A 79 -0.08 -30.28 -3.91
CA SER A 79 -1.37 -29.63 -3.68
C SER A 79 -1.77 -28.71 -4.83
N LEU A 80 -0.81 -27.97 -5.40
CA LEU A 80 -1.05 -27.13 -6.57
C LEU A 80 -1.49 -27.96 -7.78
N ILE A 81 -0.86 -29.12 -8.01
CA ILE A 81 -1.29 -30.06 -9.06
C ILE A 81 -2.74 -30.48 -8.84
N TYR A 82 -3.13 -30.84 -7.61
CA TYR A 82 -4.53 -31.16 -7.30
C TYR A 82 -5.47 -29.99 -7.65
N TYR A 83 -5.16 -28.77 -7.20
CA TYR A 83 -6.02 -27.61 -7.47
C TYR A 83 -6.07 -27.22 -8.96
N ASN A 84 -5.01 -27.45 -9.72
CA ASN A 84 -5.02 -27.26 -11.18
C ASN A 84 -6.00 -28.22 -11.89
N HIS A 85 -6.21 -29.42 -11.35
CA HIS A 85 -7.24 -30.36 -11.84
C HIS A 85 -8.65 -30.04 -11.30
N ASN A 86 -8.79 -29.03 -10.43
CA ASN A 86 -10.05 -28.57 -9.84
C ASN A 86 -10.24 -27.06 -10.11
N PRO A 87 -10.40 -26.64 -11.38
CA PRO A 87 -10.30 -25.24 -11.79
C PRO A 87 -11.34 -24.33 -11.14
N GLU A 88 -12.55 -24.81 -10.84
CA GLU A 88 -13.57 -24.01 -10.14
C GLU A 88 -13.12 -23.62 -8.74
N VAL A 89 -12.57 -24.57 -7.98
CA VAL A 89 -12.04 -24.30 -6.62
C VAL A 89 -10.85 -23.35 -6.69
N LEU A 90 -9.96 -23.55 -7.67
CA LEU A 90 -8.81 -22.68 -7.88
C LEU A 90 -9.23 -21.25 -8.26
N LYS A 91 -10.24 -21.11 -9.13
CA LYS A 91 -10.81 -19.81 -9.52
C LYS A 91 -11.41 -19.08 -8.32
N GLU A 92 -12.12 -19.78 -7.44
CA GLU A 92 -12.64 -19.16 -6.22
C GLU A 92 -11.50 -18.68 -5.29
N MET A 93 -10.42 -19.45 -5.14
CA MET A 93 -9.23 -19.01 -4.38
C MET A 93 -8.62 -17.75 -5.02
N TYR A 94 -8.43 -17.72 -6.34
CA TYR A 94 -7.90 -16.54 -7.02
C TYR A 94 -8.81 -15.32 -6.93
N THR A 95 -10.13 -15.51 -6.89
CA THR A 95 -11.11 -14.43 -6.65
C THR A 95 -10.91 -13.83 -5.26
N ALA A 96 -10.77 -14.68 -4.24
CA ALA A 96 -10.51 -14.24 -2.87
C ALA A 96 -9.14 -13.54 -2.73
N ILE A 97 -8.09 -14.09 -3.35
CA ILE A 97 -6.73 -13.49 -3.41
C ILE A 97 -6.78 -12.10 -4.03
N SER A 98 -7.44 -11.97 -5.19
CA SER A 98 -7.58 -10.68 -5.89
C SER A 98 -8.31 -9.66 -5.04
N GLY A 99 -9.38 -10.07 -4.34
CA GLY A 99 -10.10 -9.21 -3.39
C GLY A 99 -9.22 -8.76 -2.22
N LYS A 100 -8.37 -9.65 -1.68
CA LYS A 100 -7.40 -9.29 -0.62
C LYS A 100 -6.37 -8.28 -1.12
N ILE A 101 -5.81 -8.49 -2.32
CA ILE A 101 -4.85 -7.56 -2.93
C ILE A 101 -5.48 -6.18 -3.14
N GLU A 102 -6.69 -6.10 -3.69
CA GLU A 102 -7.36 -4.82 -3.93
C GLU A 102 -7.67 -4.09 -2.61
N LYS A 103 -8.08 -4.84 -1.57
CA LYS A 103 -8.28 -4.27 -0.23
C LYS A 103 -6.98 -3.69 0.35
N GLN A 104 -5.85 -4.37 0.17
CA GLN A 104 -4.55 -3.85 0.61
C GLN A 104 -4.14 -2.62 -0.19
N LYS A 105 -4.29 -2.65 -1.52
CA LYS A 105 -3.99 -1.54 -2.43
C LYS A 105 -4.79 -0.29 -2.09
N THR A 106 -6.10 -0.43 -1.86
CA THR A 106 -6.98 0.68 -1.46
C THR A 106 -6.61 1.24 -0.09
N GLY A 107 -6.27 0.37 0.87
CA GLY A 107 -5.74 0.76 2.18
C GLY A 107 -4.45 1.59 2.08
N LEU A 108 -3.47 1.12 1.30
CA LEU A 108 -2.21 1.81 1.06
C LEU A 108 -2.43 3.15 0.37
N LYS A 109 -3.22 3.20 -0.70
CA LYS A 109 -3.58 4.46 -1.40
C LYS A 109 -4.18 5.49 -0.45
N LYS A 110 -5.06 5.07 0.46
CA LYS A 110 -5.66 5.96 1.46
C LYS A 110 -4.61 6.47 2.44
N ALA A 111 -3.73 5.60 2.95
CA ALA A 111 -2.65 5.97 3.84
C ALA A 111 -1.69 6.97 3.17
N ASP A 112 -1.29 6.72 1.93
CA ASP A 112 -0.42 7.59 1.14
C ASP A 112 -1.07 8.96 0.91
N SER A 113 -2.35 8.99 0.52
CA SER A 113 -3.09 10.25 0.33
C SER A 113 -3.13 11.09 1.62
N LEU A 114 -3.34 10.44 2.77
CA LEU A 114 -3.34 11.11 4.07
C LEU A 114 -1.96 11.64 4.42
N TRP A 115 -0.90 10.85 4.17
CA TRP A 115 0.48 11.26 4.41
C TRP A 115 0.85 12.47 3.53
N GLN A 116 0.53 12.42 2.23
CA GLN A 116 0.80 13.51 1.29
C GLN A 116 0.04 14.80 1.64
N LYS A 117 -1.22 14.70 2.08
CA LYS A 117 -1.97 15.87 2.57
C LYS A 117 -1.35 16.45 3.82
N LYS A 118 -0.87 15.61 4.75
CA LYS A 118 -0.20 16.05 5.98
C LYS A 118 1.13 16.73 5.69
N THR A 119 1.97 16.14 4.84
CA THR A 119 3.26 16.72 4.43
C THR A 119 3.06 18.04 3.70
N PHE A 120 2.10 18.11 2.77
CA PHE A 120 1.74 19.36 2.09
C PHE A 120 1.29 20.47 3.03
N ARG A 121 0.47 20.16 4.05
CA ARG A 121 0.06 21.14 5.06
C ARG A 121 1.27 21.66 5.84
N ALA A 122 2.18 20.78 6.26
CA ALA A 122 3.39 21.17 6.97
C ALA A 122 4.30 22.06 6.10
N ASP A 123 4.52 21.67 4.85
CA ASP A 123 5.32 22.43 3.88
C ASP A 123 4.72 23.81 3.59
N SER A 124 3.40 23.88 3.40
CA SER A 124 2.69 25.15 3.16
C SER A 124 2.85 26.10 4.35
N LEU A 125 2.73 25.58 5.58
CA LEU A 125 2.95 26.37 6.79
C LEU A 125 4.39 26.87 6.88
N LYS A 126 5.38 26.04 6.53
CA LYS A 126 6.80 26.44 6.51
C LYS A 126 7.05 27.56 5.50
N ILE A 127 6.51 27.44 4.29
CA ILE A 127 6.62 28.46 3.24
C ILE A 127 6.01 29.79 3.71
N ILE A 128 4.81 29.75 4.29
CA ILE A 128 4.13 30.96 4.79
C ILE A 128 4.93 31.60 5.93
N LYS A 129 5.48 30.81 6.86
CA LYS A 129 6.31 31.32 7.97
C LYS A 129 7.57 32.01 7.44
N ILE A 130 8.27 31.39 6.48
CA ILE A 130 9.46 31.98 5.84
C ILE A 130 9.10 33.28 5.14
N PHE A 131 8.03 33.29 4.34
CA PHE A 131 7.56 34.51 3.67
C PHE A 131 7.23 35.63 4.66
N LYS A 132 6.52 35.32 5.76
CA LYS A 132 6.19 36.31 6.79
C LYS A 132 7.44 36.90 7.45
N ALA A 133 8.44 36.06 7.78
CA ALA A 133 9.70 36.51 8.35
C ALA A 133 10.49 37.40 7.38
N ASP A 134 10.60 36.99 6.12
CA ASP A 134 11.24 37.76 5.05
C ASP A 134 10.55 39.13 4.85
N SER A 135 9.23 39.13 4.79
CA SER A 135 8.43 40.35 4.64
C SER A 135 8.67 41.32 5.79
N LEU A 136 8.65 40.81 7.03
CA LEU A 136 8.92 41.62 8.23
C LEU A 136 10.35 42.19 8.21
N ALA A 137 11.35 41.40 7.81
CA ALA A 137 12.73 41.86 7.70
C ALA A 137 12.90 42.96 6.63
N LEU A 138 12.17 42.85 5.50
CA LEU A 138 12.17 43.88 4.46
C LEU A 138 11.54 45.19 4.95
N VAL A 139 10.42 45.12 5.65
CA VAL A 139 9.79 46.32 6.24
C VAL A 139 10.71 46.98 7.27
N LYS A 140 11.34 46.19 8.15
CA LYS A 140 12.29 46.69 9.16
C LYS A 140 13.53 47.38 8.56
N LYS A 141 13.98 46.95 7.38
CA LYS A 141 15.13 47.55 6.67
C LYS A 141 14.76 48.76 5.79
N SER A 142 13.46 49.02 5.58
CA SER A 142 13.01 50.11 4.72
C SER A 142 13.18 51.48 5.40
N LYS A 143 13.58 52.49 4.62
CA LYS A 143 13.67 53.88 5.08
C LYS A 143 12.29 54.54 5.02
N THR A 144 12.10 55.62 5.78
CA THR A 144 10.81 56.30 5.93
C THR A 144 10.35 57.05 4.67
N ASP A 145 11.24 57.24 3.70
CA ASP A 145 10.97 57.93 2.45
C ASP A 145 10.08 57.13 1.49
N SER A 146 9.31 57.85 0.67
CA SER A 146 8.30 57.27 -0.23
C SER A 146 8.88 56.31 -1.26
N VAL A 147 10.10 56.58 -1.75
CA VAL A 147 10.77 55.76 -2.76
C VAL A 147 11.22 54.41 -2.18
N SER A 148 11.79 54.41 -0.98
CA SER A 148 12.18 53.19 -0.25
C SER A 148 10.98 52.31 0.09
N LYS A 149 9.86 52.93 0.51
CA LYS A 149 8.60 52.21 0.78
C LYS A 149 8.04 51.55 -0.49
N ALA A 150 8.00 52.26 -1.62
CA ALA A 150 7.52 51.70 -2.89
C ALA A 150 8.36 50.50 -3.37
N LYS A 151 9.69 50.58 -3.24
CA LYS A 151 10.61 49.47 -3.56
C LYS A 151 10.39 48.26 -2.65
N THR A 152 10.22 48.49 -1.35
CA THR A 152 9.94 47.43 -0.36
C THR A 152 8.63 46.70 -0.66
N THR A 153 7.55 47.43 -0.94
CA THR A 153 6.24 46.86 -1.31
C THR A 153 6.34 45.99 -2.57
N THR A 154 7.09 46.44 -3.57
CA THR A 154 7.31 45.68 -4.81
C THR A 154 8.07 44.38 -4.55
N GLN A 155 9.11 44.42 -3.71
CA GLN A 155 9.87 43.22 -3.32
C GLN A 155 9.01 42.21 -2.55
N ILE A 156 8.18 42.69 -1.61
CA ILE A 156 7.25 41.83 -0.86
C ILE A 156 6.25 41.18 -1.83
N LYS A 157 5.69 41.93 -2.78
CA LYS A 157 4.77 41.38 -3.80
C LYS A 157 5.43 40.28 -4.62
N LYS A 158 6.68 40.47 -5.05
CA LYS A 158 7.46 39.44 -5.78
C LYS A 158 7.71 38.19 -4.92
N LYS A 159 8.11 38.35 -3.66
CA LYS A 159 8.32 37.22 -2.73
C LYS A 159 7.02 36.47 -2.43
N ARG A 160 5.89 37.19 -2.31
CA ARG A 160 4.56 36.59 -2.14
C ARG A 160 4.20 35.73 -3.33
N ALA A 161 4.32 36.26 -4.55
CA ALA A 161 4.05 35.50 -5.78
C ALA A 161 4.92 34.23 -5.87
N LYS A 162 6.20 34.31 -5.46
CA LYS A 162 7.09 33.13 -5.40
C LYS A 162 6.61 32.10 -4.37
N ALA A 163 6.20 32.52 -3.17
CA ALA A 163 5.66 31.63 -2.15
C ALA A 163 4.37 30.93 -2.61
N ASP A 164 3.45 31.68 -3.21
CA ASP A 164 2.19 31.16 -3.75
C ASP A 164 2.43 30.15 -4.89
N SER A 165 3.38 30.44 -5.79
CA SER A 165 3.82 29.53 -6.85
C SER A 165 4.35 28.20 -6.28
N LEU A 166 5.22 28.24 -5.26
CA LEU A 166 5.76 27.04 -4.61
C LEU A 166 4.65 26.20 -3.96
N ILE A 167 3.68 26.84 -3.30
CA ILE A 167 2.53 26.15 -2.71
C ILE A 167 1.69 25.48 -3.81
N ASN A 168 1.45 26.16 -4.93
CA ASN A 168 0.68 25.60 -6.03
C ASN A 168 1.37 24.40 -6.68
N ILE A 169 2.68 24.44 -6.89
CA ILE A 169 3.47 23.29 -7.39
C ILE A 169 3.38 22.11 -6.42
N LYS A 170 3.52 22.36 -5.11
CA LYS A 170 3.39 21.29 -4.11
C LYS A 170 1.98 20.71 -4.08
N ARG A 171 0.95 21.54 -4.26
CA ARG A 171 -0.46 21.10 -4.35
C ARG A 171 -0.71 20.25 -5.59
N SER A 172 -0.19 20.64 -6.76
CA SER A 172 -0.35 19.84 -7.98
C SER A 172 0.28 18.47 -7.83
N ASN A 173 1.46 18.37 -7.22
CA ASN A 173 2.14 17.09 -6.99
C ASN A 173 1.35 16.14 -6.08
N VAL A 174 0.67 16.66 -5.05
CA VAL A 174 -0.24 15.86 -4.21
C VAL A 174 -1.42 15.35 -5.03
N ASN A 175 -2.00 16.18 -5.90
CA ASN A 175 -3.15 15.78 -6.73
C ASN A 175 -2.76 14.73 -7.79
N LEU A 176 -1.59 14.90 -8.44
CA LEU A 176 -1.01 13.96 -9.40
C LEU A 176 -0.72 12.59 -8.76
N THR A 177 -0.20 12.57 -7.54
CA THR A 177 0.08 11.30 -6.83
C THR A 177 -1.20 10.60 -6.33
N THR A 178 -2.28 11.34 -6.08
CA THR A 178 -3.59 10.74 -5.75
C THR A 178 -4.36 10.19 -6.96
N ALA A 179 -4.04 10.66 -8.16
CA ALA A 179 -4.54 10.11 -9.41
C ALA A 179 -3.49 9.13 -9.97
N SER A 180 -3.50 7.87 -9.50
CA SER A 180 -2.56 6.88 -10.04
C SER A 180 -2.68 6.78 -11.57
N PRO A 181 -1.56 6.59 -12.30
CA PRO A 181 -1.64 6.15 -13.69
C PRO A 181 -2.27 4.76 -13.69
N THR A 182 -3.31 4.58 -14.49
CA THR A 182 -3.81 3.26 -14.84
C THR A 182 -2.63 2.50 -15.41
N LEU A 183 -2.22 1.42 -14.75
CA LEU A 183 -1.23 0.50 -15.29
C LEU A 183 -1.89 -0.09 -16.53
N VAL A 184 -1.42 0.33 -17.71
CA VAL A 184 -1.82 -0.25 -19.00
C VAL A 184 -1.44 -1.72 -18.90
N GLN A 185 -2.47 -2.58 -18.82
CA GLN A 185 -2.33 -4.02 -19.01
C GLN A 185 -2.13 -4.30 -20.50
#